data_AF-A0A327JYW0-F1
#
_entry.id   AF-A0A327JYW0-F1
#
_cell.length_a   1.000
_cell.length_b   1.000
_cell.length_c   1.000
_cell.angle_alpha   90.00
_cell.angle_beta   90.00
_cell.angle_gamma   90.00
#
_symmetry.space_group_name_H-M   'P 1'
#
loop_
_entity.id
_entity.type
_entity.pdbx_description
1 polymer ?
#
loop_
_entity_poly.entity_id
_entity_poly.type
_entity_poly.pdbx_seq_one_letter_code
_entity_poly.pdbx_strand_id
1 'polypeptide(L)'
;MVRAQSRLATTVIDSNAEVLDFLRGRLQKDRNLIDEIADCNDATEMMDAWLGFWTEAFTGYTNEFTKVALANVKTASDAVQEIGREATSGTEAGGIRPAA
;
A
#
# COMPACT_ATOMS: atom_id res chain seq x y z
N MET A 1 -19.63 13.82 -2.08
CA MET A 1 -18.38 14.40 -1.50
C MET A 1 -17.92 13.78 -0.16
N VAL A 2 -18.66 13.92 0.97
CA VAL A 2 -18.20 13.38 2.29
C VAL A 2 -17.95 11.86 2.29
N ARG A 3 -18.77 11.08 1.58
CA ARG A 3 -18.56 9.63 1.42
C ARG A 3 -17.28 9.27 0.65
N ALA A 4 -16.93 10.05 -0.37
CA ALA A 4 -15.69 9.84 -1.13
C ALA A 4 -14.46 10.15 -0.28
N GLN A 5 -14.51 11.24 0.49
CA GLN A 5 -13.47 11.61 1.46
C GLN A 5 -13.29 10.54 2.56
N SER A 6 -14.39 10.01 3.10
CA SER A 6 -14.34 8.93 4.10
C SER A 6 -13.68 7.66 3.55
N ARG A 7 -13.99 7.26 2.31
CA ARG A 7 -13.36 6.08 1.68
C ARG A 7 -11.86 6.27 1.49
N LEU A 8 -11.45 7.45 0.99
CA LEU A 8 -10.03 7.80 0.87
C LEU A 8 -9.32 7.69 2.22
N ALA A 9 -9.91 8.25 3.29
CA ALA A 9 -9.33 8.19 4.63
C ALA A 9 -9.19 6.74 5.14
N THR A 10 -10.22 5.90 4.95
CA THR A 10 -10.16 4.48 5.32
C THR A 10 -9.05 3.75 4.56
N THR A 11 -8.94 3.93 3.25
CA THR A 11 -7.89 3.28 2.46
C THR A 11 -6.48 3.69 2.88
N VAL A 12 -6.27 4.97 3.21
CA VAL A 12 -4.96 5.43 3.71
C VAL A 12 -4.63 4.75 5.05
N ILE A 13 -5.61 4.62 5.94
CA ILE A 13 -5.43 3.92 7.23
C ILE A 13 -5.10 2.44 6.99
N ASP A 14 -5.85 1.76 6.10
CA ASP A 14 -5.61 0.35 5.77
C ASP A 14 -4.21 0.15 5.16
N SER A 15 -3.79 1.06 4.27
CA SER A 15 -2.46 1.05 3.68
C SER A 15 -1.36 1.25 4.72
N ASN A 16 -1.60 2.12 5.71
CA ASN A 16 -0.66 2.32 6.82
C ASN A 16 -0.55 1.07 7.70
N ALA A 17 -1.68 0.40 7.99
CA ALA A 17 -1.68 -0.83 8.78
C ALA A 17 -0.88 -1.93 8.07
N GLU A 18 -1.05 -2.05 6.75
CA GLU A 18 -0.32 -3.02 5.93
C GLU A 18 1.19 -2.78 5.95
N VAL A 19 1.63 -1.53 5.78
CA VAL A 19 3.06 -1.16 5.87
C VAL A 19 3.63 -1.49 7.25
N LEU A 20 2.88 -1.24 8.32
CA LEU A 20 3.32 -1.56 9.67
C LEU A 20 3.46 -3.07 9.90
N ASP A 21 2.57 -3.88 9.33
CA ASP A 21 2.66 -5.33 9.38
C ASP A 21 3.87 -5.85 8.57
N PHE A 22 4.11 -5.28 7.39
CA PHE A 22 5.32 -5.56 6.62
C PHE A 22 6.59 -5.23 7.41
N LEU A 23 6.66 -4.03 8.01
CA LEU A 23 7.81 -3.61 8.82
C LEU A 23 8.02 -4.52 10.04
N ARG A 24 6.95 -4.96 10.69
CA ARG A 24 7.03 -5.96 11.78
C ARG A 24 7.67 -7.26 11.28
N GLY A 25 7.22 -7.78 10.14
CA GLY A 25 7.81 -8.97 9.53
C GLY A 25 9.28 -8.77 9.17
N ARG A 26 9.64 -7.58 8.68
CA ARG A 26 11.01 -7.23 8.31
C ARG A 26 11.94 -7.22 9.52
N LEU A 27 11.52 -6.61 10.63
CA LEU A 27 12.28 -6.61 11.88
C LEU A 27 12.49 -8.01 12.45
N GLN A 28 11.51 -8.90 12.30
CA GLN A 28 11.68 -10.30 12.68
C GLN A 28 12.75 -10.99 11.83
N LYS A 29 12.76 -10.76 10.51
CA LYS A 29 13.83 -11.27 9.63
C LYS A 29 15.19 -10.66 9.97
N ASP A 30 15.25 -9.36 10.28
CA ASP A 30 16.49 -8.69 10.72
C ASP A 30 17.09 -9.38 11.94
N ARG A 31 16.25 -9.72 12.92
CA ARG A 31 16.68 -10.48 14.08
C ARG A 31 17.18 -11.88 13.70
N ASN A 32 16.44 -12.60 12.87
CA ASN A 32 16.80 -13.96 12.48
C ASN A 32 18.14 -14.01 11.74
N LEU A 33 18.49 -13.00 10.94
CA LEU A 33 19.80 -12.93 10.29
C LEU A 33 20.96 -12.94 11.30
N ILE A 34 20.80 -12.25 12.43
CA ILE A 34 21.85 -12.21 13.47
C ILE A 34 22.07 -13.61 14.03
N ASP A 35 20.98 -14.35 14.29
CA ASP A 35 21.05 -15.73 14.76
C ASP A 35 21.67 -16.64 13.68
N GLU A 36 21.26 -16.49 12.42
CA GLU A 36 21.79 -17.27 11.29
C GLU A 36 23.30 -17.04 11.07
N ILE A 37 23.76 -15.78 11.15
CA ILE A 37 25.19 -15.45 11.07
C ILE A 37 25.97 -16.04 12.25
N ALA A 38 25.39 -16.04 13.45
CA ALA A 38 26.04 -16.59 14.63
C ALA A 38 26.26 -18.12 14.55
N ASP A 39 25.39 -18.81 13.79
CA ASP A 39 25.45 -20.25 13.59
C ASP A 39 26.32 -20.67 12.38
N CYS A 40 26.83 -19.73 11.57
CA CYS A 40 27.71 -20.03 10.44
C CYS A 40 29.09 -20.55 10.89
N ASN A 41 29.62 -21.56 10.19
CA ASN A 41 30.90 -22.18 10.50
C ASN A 41 32.09 -21.47 9.83
N ASP A 42 31.84 -20.77 8.74
CA ASP A 42 32.87 -20.03 8.01
C ASP A 42 32.35 -18.74 7.35
N ALA A 43 33.30 -17.96 6.83
CA ALA A 43 33.02 -16.67 6.22
C ALA A 43 32.21 -16.76 4.92
N THR A 44 32.25 -17.90 4.21
CA THR A 44 31.47 -18.10 2.98
C THR A 44 30.00 -18.28 3.34
N GLU A 45 29.69 -19.15 4.30
CA GLU A 45 28.32 -19.37 4.80
C GLU A 45 27.69 -18.07 5.31
N MET A 46 28.46 -17.29 6.09
CA MET A 46 28.03 -15.99 6.58
C MET A 46 27.72 -15.01 5.43
N MET A 47 28.60 -14.94 4.42
CA MET A 47 28.39 -14.05 3.28
C MET A 47 27.17 -14.45 2.45
N ASP A 48 26.91 -15.74 2.28
CA ASP A 48 25.73 -16.24 1.60
C ASP A 48 24.45 -15.86 2.34
N ALA A 49 24.40 -16.05 3.67
CA ALA A 49 23.27 -15.62 4.50
C ALA A 49 23.03 -14.10 4.39
N TRP A 50 24.10 -13.30 4.48
CA TRP A 50 24.04 -11.85 4.34
C TRP A 50 23.50 -11.40 2.97
N LEU A 51 24.03 -11.97 1.88
CA LEU A 51 23.62 -11.60 0.52
C LEU A 51 22.19 -12.03 0.24
N GLY A 52 21.80 -13.24 0.67
CA GLY A 52 20.45 -13.75 0.53
C GLY A 52 19.43 -12.84 1.23
N PHE A 53 19.72 -12.48 2.47
CA PHE A 53 18.89 -11.57 3.25
C PHE A 53 18.69 -10.21 2.58
N TRP A 54 19.76 -9.57 2.12
CA TRP A 54 19.63 -8.24 1.52
C TRP A 54 18.91 -8.29 0.17
N THR A 55 19.14 -9.35 -0.62
CA THR A 55 18.39 -9.58 -1.86
C THR A 55 16.90 -9.68 -1.58
N GLU A 56 16.52 -10.50 -0.59
CA GLU A 56 15.13 -10.64 -0.17
C GLU A 56 14.55 -9.31 0.36
N ALA A 57 15.32 -8.57 1.17
CA ALA A 57 14.90 -7.29 1.72
C ALA A 57 14.60 -6.28 0.62
N PHE A 58 15.48 -6.12 -0.37
CA PHE A 58 15.27 -5.19 -1.49
C PHE A 58 14.02 -5.55 -2.29
N THR A 59 13.82 -6.83 -2.59
CA THR A 59 12.61 -7.31 -3.28
C THR A 59 11.37 -7.04 -2.43
N GLY A 60 11.42 -7.33 -1.13
CA GLY A 60 10.33 -7.09 -0.19
C GLY A 60 9.90 -5.62 -0.15
N TYR A 61 10.84 -4.71 0.04
CA TYR A 61 10.56 -3.26 0.05
C TYR A 61 9.99 -2.77 -1.28
N THR A 62 10.52 -3.24 -2.41
CA THR A 62 10.03 -2.86 -3.75
C THR A 62 8.60 -3.33 -3.98
N ASN A 63 8.29 -4.56 -3.57
CA ASN A 63 6.96 -5.13 -3.69
C ASN A 63 5.96 -4.40 -2.81
N GLU A 64 6.32 -4.14 -1.56
CA GLU A 64 5.44 -3.43 -0.62
C GLU A 64 5.16 -1.99 -1.08
N PHE A 65 6.20 -1.27 -1.51
CA PHE A 65 6.05 0.06 -2.09
C PHE A 65 5.10 0.06 -3.29
N THR A 66 5.28 -0.90 -4.20
CA THR A 66 4.43 -1.05 -5.38
C THR A 66 2.97 -1.32 -5.00
N LYS A 67 2.75 -2.18 -4.01
CA LYS A 67 1.41 -2.54 -3.52
C LYS A 67 0.68 -1.31 -2.94
N VAL A 68 1.35 -0.55 -2.08
CA VAL A 68 0.81 0.68 -1.49
C VAL A 68 0.55 1.75 -2.57
N ALA A 69 1.48 1.93 -3.51
CA ALA A 69 1.31 2.88 -4.61
C ALA A 69 0.08 2.54 -5.47
N LEU A 70 -0.09 1.27 -5.84
CA LEU A 70 -1.24 0.81 -6.62
C LEU A 70 -2.56 0.98 -5.86
N ALA A 71 -2.59 0.67 -4.56
CA ALA A 71 -3.78 0.84 -3.72
C ALA A 71 -4.23 2.30 -3.67
N ASN A 72 -3.28 3.23 -3.50
CA ASN A 72 -3.56 4.66 -3.43
C ASN A 72 -3.97 5.24 -4.79
N VAL A 73 -3.30 4.87 -5.89
CA VAL A 73 -3.66 5.34 -7.24
C VAL A 73 -5.07 4.87 -7.62
N LYS A 74 -5.40 3.59 -7.38
CA LYS A 74 -6.73 3.05 -7.66
C LYS A 74 -7.80 3.82 -6.90
N THR A 75 -7.59 4.03 -5.62
CA THR A 75 -8.58 4.70 -4.76
C THR A 75 -8.76 6.17 -5.11
N ALA A 76 -7.69 6.88 -5.49
CA ALA A 76 -7.78 8.23 -6.01
C ALA A 76 -8.58 8.29 -7.32
N SER A 77 -8.33 7.34 -8.25
CA SER A 77 -9.09 7.23 -9.51
C SER A 77 -10.58 6.97 -9.25
N ASP A 78 -10.91 6.02 -8.38
CA ASP A 78 -12.29 5.67 -8.02
C ASP A 78 -13.01 6.87 -7.37
N ALA A 79 -12.30 7.64 -6.53
CA ALA A 79 -12.85 8.84 -5.92
C ALA A 79 -13.15 9.95 -6.95
N VAL A 80 -12.25 10.19 -7.91
CA VAL A 80 -12.45 11.18 -8.99
C VAL A 80 -13.63 10.78 -9.89
N GLN A 81 -13.72 9.51 -10.27
CA GLN A 81 -14.83 9.01 -11.09
C GLN A 81 -16.17 9.18 -10.39
N GLU A 82 -16.26 8.84 -9.09
CA GLU A 82 -17.51 8.98 -8.35
C GLU A 82 -17.90 10.45 -8.15
N ILE A 83 -16.94 11.35 -7.94
CA ILE A 83 -17.20 12.80 -7.92
C ILE A 83 -17.76 13.27 -9.27
N GLY A 84 -17.16 12.83 -10.39
CA GLY A 84 -17.63 13.14 -11.73
C GLY A 84 -19.06 12.63 -11.98
N ARG A 85 -19.38 11.43 -11.50
CA ARG A 85 -20.70 10.81 -11.59
C ARG A 85 -21.74 11.51 -10.72
N GLU A 86 -21.39 11.90 -9.50
CA GLU A 86 -22.23 12.70 -8.61
C GLU A 86 -22.52 14.10 -9.22
N ALA A 87 -21.54 14.71 -9.91
CA ALA A 87 -21.71 16.01 -10.55
C ALA A 87 -22.65 16.00 -11.76
N THR A 88 -22.56 14.97 -12.62
CA THR A 88 -23.44 14.84 -13.79
C THR A 88 -24.87 14.47 -13.40
N SER A 89 -25.05 13.56 -12.45
CA SER A 89 -26.38 13.18 -11.95
C SER A 89 -27.11 14.30 -11.19
N GLY A 90 -26.37 15.20 -10.52
CA GLY A 90 -26.94 16.42 -9.94
C GLY A 90 -27.39 17.46 -10.99
N THR A 91 -26.81 17.43 -12.19
CA THR A 91 -27.14 18.36 -13.29
C THR A 91 -28.43 17.95 -14.01
N GLU A 92 -28.68 16.64 -14.16
CA GLU A 92 -29.91 16.13 -14.79
C GLU A 92 -31.17 16.31 -13.92
N ALA A 93 -31.03 16.36 -12.59
CA ALA A 93 -32.15 16.60 -11.67
C ALA A 93 -32.62 18.08 -11.62
N GLY A 94 -31.86 19.01 -12.21
CA GLY A 94 -32.15 20.45 -12.25
C GLY A 94 -32.88 20.93 -13.52
N GLY A 95 -33.28 20.01 -14.40
CA GLY A 95 -33.98 20.33 -15.66
C GLY A 95 -35.33 21.03 -15.42
N ILE A 96 -35.37 22.32 -15.76
CA ILE A 96 -36.53 23.21 -15.68
C ILE A 96 -37.76 22.54 -16.32
N ARG A 97 -38.81 22.37 -15.52
CA ARG A 97 -40.14 21.99 -15.99
C ARG A 97 -40.72 23.18 -16.77
N PRO A 98 -41.07 23.05 -18.07
CA PRO A 98 -41.63 24.16 -18.82
C PRO A 98 -43.02 24.48 -18.25
N ALA A 99 -43.24 25.73 -17.87
CA ALA A 99 -44.56 26.22 -17.53
C ALA A 99 -45.43 26.18 -18.79
N ALA A 100 -46.56 25.46 -18.68
CA ALA A 100 -47.62 25.40 -19.69
C ALA A 100 -48.42 26.71 -19.72
#